data_AF-A0A8C0WPN1-F1
#
_entry.id   AF-A0A8C0WPN1-F1
#
_cell.length_a   1.000
_cell.length_b   1.000
_cell.length_c   1.000
_cell.angle_alpha   90.00
_cell.angle_beta   90.00
_cell.angle_gamma   90.00
#
_symmetry.space_group_name_H-M   'P 1'
#
loop_
_entity.id
_entity.type
_entity.pdbx_description
1 polymer ?
#
loop_
_entity_poly.entity_id
_entity_poly.type
_entity_poly.pdbx_seq_one_letter_code
_entity_poly.pdbx_strand_id
1 'polypeptide(L)'
;VFLHYHHGSALPGGVGLNRAHKVTKNEIKQRHSSCHGTSPSTPGFVGTMIQEWCSFTQYTGHTISLHKDSKDKRTISFIRKRVGTHIHAKGKEKELSSVLAAMRNVAAKKVCAP
;
A
#
# COMPACT_ATOMS: atom_id res chain seq x y z
N VAL A 1 12.07 -23.70 31.65
CA VAL A 1 10.72 -24.02 32.16
C VAL A 1 9.72 -23.42 31.20
N PHE A 2 9.07 -24.26 30.39
CA PHE A 2 7.69 -24.17 29.88
C PHE A 2 7.53 -25.27 28.82
N LEU A 3 7.51 -26.52 29.30
CA LEU A 3 6.99 -27.65 28.54
C LEU A 3 5.47 -27.52 28.56
N HIS A 4 4.87 -27.05 27.48
CA HIS A 4 3.46 -27.37 27.18
C HIS A 4 3.45 -28.50 26.15
N TYR A 5 3.47 -29.72 26.66
CA TYR A 5 3.14 -30.93 25.92
C TYR A 5 1.64 -30.94 25.65
N HIS A 6 1.22 -30.53 24.45
CA HIS A 6 -0.11 -30.87 23.96
C HIS A 6 -0.06 -32.28 23.37
N HIS A 7 -0.62 -33.24 24.11
CA HIS A 7 -0.97 -34.56 23.61
C HIS A 7 -1.99 -34.41 22.46
N GLY A 8 -1.51 -34.64 21.24
CA GLY A 8 -2.32 -34.68 20.03
C GLY A 8 -1.52 -35.38 18.93
N SER A 9 -1.78 -36.68 18.75
CA SER A 9 -1.08 -37.62 17.87
C SER A 9 -1.28 -37.29 16.38
N ALA A 10 -0.61 -36.26 15.88
CA ALA A 10 -0.43 -36.06 14.44
C ALA A 10 0.86 -36.76 14.00
N LEU A 11 0.75 -38.04 13.61
CA LEU A 11 1.84 -38.77 12.95
C LEU A 11 2.28 -37.99 11.69
N PRO A 12 3.59 -37.93 11.35
CA PRO A 12 4.09 -37.26 10.16
C PRO A 12 3.62 -38.01 8.91
N GLY A 13 2.41 -37.72 8.44
CA GLY A 13 1.84 -38.24 7.22
C GLY A 13 2.27 -37.42 6.01
N GLY A 14 2.58 -38.10 4.90
CA GLY A 14 2.92 -37.48 3.61
C GLY A 14 1.74 -36.83 2.88
N VAL A 15 0.55 -36.76 3.49
CA VAL A 15 -0.69 -36.18 2.93
C VAL A 15 -1.42 -35.34 4.01
N GLY A 16 -2.06 -34.22 3.62
CA GLY A 16 -2.77 -33.29 4.53
C GLY A 16 -2.16 -31.89 4.68
N LEU A 17 -2.86 -30.93 5.32
CA LEU A 17 -2.36 -29.54 5.41
C LEU A 17 -1.06 -29.41 6.23
N ASN A 18 -0.88 -30.27 7.23
CA ASN A 18 0.30 -30.32 8.09
C ASN A 18 1.24 -31.47 7.69
N ARG A 19 1.52 -31.54 6.39
CA ARG A 19 2.55 -32.39 5.81
C ARG A 19 3.94 -31.92 6.24
N ALA A 20 4.92 -32.81 6.16
CA ALA A 20 6.33 -32.63 6.51
C ALA A 20 6.70 -32.90 7.98
N HIS A 21 8.00 -33.05 8.18
CA HIS A 21 8.59 -33.31 9.49
C HIS A 21 8.38 -32.11 10.42
N LYS A 22 7.88 -32.38 11.62
CA LYS A 22 7.61 -31.35 12.63
C LYS A 22 8.93 -30.84 13.19
N VAL A 23 9.43 -29.74 12.64
CA VAL A 23 10.64 -29.03 13.10
C VAL A 23 10.26 -27.73 13.79
N THR A 24 10.91 -27.40 14.90
CA THR A 24 10.80 -26.09 15.53
C THR A 24 11.47 -25.03 14.65
N LYS A 25 10.69 -24.06 14.13
CA LYS A 25 11.22 -22.99 13.29
C LYS A 25 12.12 -22.07 14.10
N ASN A 26 13.33 -21.81 13.60
CA ASN A 26 14.20 -20.77 14.13
C ASN A 26 13.80 -19.39 13.56
N GLU A 27 13.62 -18.39 14.41
CA GLU A 27 13.33 -17.02 14.00
C GLU A 27 14.63 -16.28 13.69
N ILE A 28 15.04 -16.34 12.43
CA ILE A 28 16.24 -15.64 11.95
C ILE A 28 15.89 -14.17 11.68
N LYS A 29 16.79 -13.26 12.06
CA LYS A 29 16.66 -11.84 11.72
C LYS A 29 16.44 -11.67 10.21
N GLN A 30 15.52 -10.79 9.83
CA GLN A 30 15.26 -10.44 8.44
C GLN A 30 16.56 -10.00 7.74
N ARG A 31 16.79 -10.52 6.53
CA ARG A 31 17.97 -10.16 5.73
C ARG A 31 17.88 -8.70 5.27
N HIS A 32 19.03 -8.05 5.13
CA HIS A 32 19.06 -6.67 4.66
C HIS A 32 18.43 -6.50 3.26
N SER A 33 18.59 -7.47 2.35
CA SER A 33 17.98 -7.45 1.01
C SER A 33 16.45 -7.44 1.03
N SER A 34 15.82 -8.08 2.01
CA SER A 34 14.36 -8.05 2.19
C SER A 34 13.83 -6.72 2.73
N CYS A 35 14.70 -5.82 3.20
CA CYS A 35 14.31 -4.46 3.60
C CYS A 35 14.28 -3.49 2.41
N HIS A 36 14.64 -3.94 1.21
CA HIS A 36 14.61 -3.10 0.01
C HIS A 36 13.17 -2.72 -0.35
N GLY A 37 12.93 -1.43 -0.60
CA GLY A 37 11.60 -0.87 -0.92
C GLY A 37 10.91 -0.18 0.26
N THR A 38 11.42 -0.33 1.49
CA THR A 38 10.96 0.48 2.62
C THR A 38 11.53 1.89 2.48
N SER A 39 10.65 2.90 2.41
CA SER A 39 11.07 4.31 2.33
C SER A 39 11.47 4.84 3.72
N PRO A 40 12.73 5.23 3.96
CA PRO A 40 13.13 5.92 5.17
C PRO A 40 12.58 7.36 5.19
N SER A 41 12.71 8.05 6.32
CA SER A 41 12.19 9.42 6.51
C SER A 41 12.74 10.43 5.50
N THR A 42 14.04 10.35 5.17
CA THR A 42 14.70 11.33 4.29
C THR A 42 14.19 11.29 2.83
N PRO A 43 14.14 10.14 2.12
CA PRO A 43 13.62 10.11 0.75
C PRO A 43 12.13 10.42 0.64
N GLY A 44 11.34 10.10 1.67
CA GLY A 44 9.92 10.48 1.71
C GLY A 44 9.71 11.99 1.72
N PHE A 45 10.51 12.73 2.51
CA PHE A 45 10.49 14.19 2.57
C PHE A 45 10.88 14.85 1.24
N VAL A 46 11.92 14.33 0.58
CA VAL A 46 12.33 14.83 -0.74
C VAL A 46 11.21 14.62 -1.77
N GLY A 47 10.51 13.48 -1.71
CA GLY A 47 9.36 13.20 -2.57
C GLY A 47 8.22 14.21 -2.42
N THR A 48 7.90 14.63 -1.20
CA THR A 48 6.85 15.64 -0.97
C THR A 48 7.26 17.02 -1.48
N MET A 49 8.52 17.43 -1.30
CA MET A 49 9.02 18.71 -1.83
C MET A 49 8.97 18.75 -3.37
N ILE A 50 9.38 17.65 -4.03
CA ILE A 50 9.33 17.56 -5.50
C ILE A 50 7.89 17.63 -6.01
N GLN A 51 6.93 17.00 -5.32
CA GLN A 51 5.51 17.04 -5.70
C GLN A 51 4.88 18.42 -5.50
N GLU A 52 5.39 19.23 -4.57
CA GLU A 52 4.96 20.63 -4.38
C GLU A 52 5.47 21.55 -5.51
N TRP A 53 6.75 21.40 -5.90
CA TRP A 53 7.32 22.20 -6.99
C TRP A 53 6.90 21.73 -8.38
N CYS A 54 6.78 20.43 -8.58
CA CYS A 54 6.38 19.88 -9.86
C CYS A 54 4.85 19.91 -9.96
N SER A 55 4.34 20.62 -10.97
CA SER A 55 2.90 20.68 -11.23
C SER A 55 2.34 19.30 -11.62
N PHE A 56 1.08 19.04 -11.29
CA PHE A 56 0.38 17.85 -11.75
C PHE A 56 0.34 17.78 -13.28
N THR A 57 0.75 16.63 -13.82
CA THR A 57 0.66 16.33 -15.26
C THR A 57 -0.79 16.25 -15.76
N GLN A 58 -0.98 16.29 -17.09
CA GLN A 58 -2.32 16.25 -17.71
C GLN A 58 -3.13 15.00 -17.35
N TYR A 59 -2.50 13.83 -17.19
CA TYR A 59 -3.22 12.60 -16.83
C TYR A 59 -3.72 12.63 -15.38
N THR A 60 -2.92 13.19 -14.46
CA THR A 60 -3.29 13.33 -13.05
C THR A 60 -4.48 14.27 -12.86
N GLY A 61 -4.53 15.37 -13.61
CA GLY A 61 -5.67 16.30 -13.60
C GLY A 61 -6.98 15.64 -14.07
N HIS A 62 -6.95 14.85 -15.14
CA HIS A 62 -8.13 14.14 -15.63
C HIS A 62 -8.64 13.09 -14.62
N THR A 63 -7.75 12.35 -13.98
CA THR A 63 -8.13 11.39 -12.92
C THR A 63 -8.76 12.07 -11.70
N ILE A 64 -8.26 13.24 -11.29
CA ILE A 64 -8.83 14.01 -10.20
C ILE A 64 -10.27 14.46 -10.55
N SER A 65 -10.52 14.88 -11.79
CA SER A 65 -11.87 15.19 -12.28
C SER A 65 -12.80 13.97 -12.19
N LEU A 66 -12.37 12.81 -12.69
CA LEU A 66 -13.19 11.59 -12.65
C LEU A 66 -13.48 11.12 -11.22
N HIS A 67 -12.53 11.30 -10.30
CA HIS A 67 -12.69 10.93 -8.89
C HIS A 67 -13.60 11.90 -8.13
N LYS A 68 -13.61 13.20 -8.50
CA LYS A 68 -14.59 14.17 -7.96
C LYS A 68 -16.02 13.81 -8.34
N ASP A 69 -16.23 13.27 -9.53
CA ASP A 69 -17.53 12.77 -10.00
C ASP A 69 -17.94 11.42 -9.38
N SER A 70 -17.16 10.88 -8.43
CA SER A 70 -17.38 9.56 -7.81
C SER A 70 -17.43 8.39 -8.82
N LYS A 71 -16.70 8.50 -9.94
CA LYS A 71 -16.64 7.48 -11.00
C LYS A 71 -15.44 6.52 -10.83
N ASP A 72 -15.29 5.89 -9.68
CA ASP A 72 -14.06 5.15 -9.32
C ASP A 72 -13.69 4.02 -10.29
N LYS A 73 -14.68 3.26 -10.76
CA LYS A 73 -14.45 2.22 -11.78
C LYS A 73 -13.90 2.80 -13.08
N ARG A 74 -14.36 3.99 -13.48
CA ARG A 74 -13.89 4.69 -14.68
C ARG A 74 -12.49 5.26 -14.46
N THR A 75 -12.22 5.80 -13.27
CA THR A 75 -10.90 6.29 -12.86
C THR A 75 -9.85 5.18 -12.95
N ILE A 76 -10.13 4.02 -12.35
CA ILE A 76 -9.22 2.86 -12.39
C ILE A 76 -9.03 2.35 -13.82
N SER A 77 -10.08 2.31 -14.64
CA SER A 77 -9.98 1.90 -16.05
C SER A 77 -9.11 2.87 -16.86
N PHE A 78 -9.23 4.18 -16.62
CA PHE A 78 -8.40 5.20 -17.26
C PHE A 78 -6.93 5.08 -16.84
N ILE A 79 -6.65 4.94 -15.55
CA ILE A 79 -5.28 4.77 -15.05
C ILE A 79 -4.68 3.48 -15.58
N ARG A 80 -5.44 2.38 -15.59
CA ARG A 80 -4.98 1.08 -16.12
C ARG A 80 -4.57 1.17 -17.59
N LYS A 81 -5.27 1.96 -18.41
CA LYS A 81 -4.88 2.19 -19.82
C LYS A 81 -3.52 2.91 -19.97
N ARG A 82 -3.05 3.61 -18.93
CA ARG A 82 -1.76 4.33 -18.94
C ARG A 82 -0.64 3.54 -18.24
N VAL A 83 -0.95 2.93 -17.09
CA VAL A 83 0.01 2.23 -16.22
C VAL A 83 0.10 0.73 -16.52
N GLY A 84 -0.90 0.18 -17.22
CA GLY A 84 -0.95 -1.22 -17.67
C GLY A 84 -1.65 -2.16 -16.70
N THR A 85 -1.17 -2.27 -15.47
CA THR A 85 -1.70 -3.27 -14.50
C THR A 85 -2.69 -2.68 -13.50
N HIS A 86 -3.60 -3.53 -13.03
CA HIS A 86 -4.65 -3.13 -12.09
C HIS A 86 -4.12 -2.82 -10.68
N ILE A 87 -3.06 -3.50 -10.23
CA ILE A 87 -2.44 -3.28 -8.92
C ILE A 87 -1.85 -1.87 -8.84
N HIS A 88 -1.07 -1.48 -9.85
CA HIS A 88 -0.50 -0.14 -9.93
C HIS A 88 -1.59 0.93 -10.13
N ALA A 89 -2.65 0.63 -10.90
CA ALA A 89 -3.76 1.55 -11.07
C ALA A 89 -4.49 1.85 -9.74
N LYS A 90 -4.70 0.81 -8.91
CA LYS A 90 -5.23 0.98 -7.55
C LYS A 90 -4.27 1.71 -6.62
N GLY A 91 -2.97 1.48 -6.74
CA GLY A 91 -1.95 2.24 -5.99
C GLY A 91 -2.04 3.73 -6.29
N LYS A 92 -2.05 4.09 -7.58
CA LYS A 92 -2.15 5.48 -8.06
C LYS A 92 -3.48 6.14 -7.70
N GLU A 93 -4.59 5.41 -7.76
CA GLU A 93 -5.90 5.93 -7.37
C GLU A 93 -5.96 6.24 -5.87
N LYS A 94 -5.41 5.37 -5.01
CA LYS A 94 -5.29 5.65 -3.56
C LYS A 94 -4.42 6.87 -3.26
N GLU A 95 -3.31 7.05 -3.96
CA GLU A 95 -2.46 8.25 -3.84
C GLU A 95 -3.25 9.52 -4.19
N LEU A 96 -4.03 9.51 -5.27
CA LEU A 96 -4.83 10.67 -5.67
C LEU A 96 -6.00 10.95 -4.72
N SER A 97 -6.61 9.90 -4.17
CA SER A 97 -7.69 10.02 -3.19
C SER A 97 -7.19 10.66 -1.88
N SER A 98 -6.01 10.27 -1.40
CA SER A 98 -5.41 10.87 -0.20
C SER A 98 -5.06 12.34 -0.39
N VAL A 99 -4.53 12.72 -1.57
CA VAL A 99 -4.28 14.12 -1.93
C VAL A 99 -5.58 14.93 -1.91
N LEU A 100 -6.65 14.43 -2.51
CA LEU A 100 -7.95 15.11 -2.51
C LEU A 100 -8.53 15.28 -1.10
N ALA A 101 -8.39 14.27 -0.24
CA ALA A 101 -8.78 14.37 1.16
C ALA A 101 -7.97 15.46 1.89
N ALA A 102 -6.66 15.51 1.69
CA ALA A 102 -5.79 16.55 2.26
C ALA A 102 -6.21 17.95 1.80
N MET A 103 -6.47 18.13 0.50
CA MET A 103 -6.95 19.41 -0.05
C MET A 103 -8.28 19.85 0.58
N ARG A 104 -9.24 18.92 0.74
CA ARG A 104 -10.52 19.20 1.41
C ARG A 104 -10.33 19.61 2.87
N ASN A 105 -9.46 18.93 3.61
CA ASN A 105 -9.17 19.26 5.00
C ASN A 105 -8.50 20.63 5.16
N VAL A 106 -7.59 21.00 4.26
CA VAL A 106 -6.98 22.33 4.23
C VAL A 106 -8.03 23.40 3.91
N ALA A 107 -8.89 23.16 2.92
CA ALA A 107 -9.97 24.08 2.58
C ALA A 107 -10.96 24.27 3.76
N ALA A 108 -11.37 23.19 4.41
CA ALA A 108 -12.25 23.24 5.57
C ALA A 108 -11.63 24.04 6.74
N LYS A 109 -10.34 23.84 7.02
CA LYS A 109 -9.62 24.63 8.04
C LYS A 109 -9.57 26.12 7.70
N LYS A 110 -9.40 26.48 6.43
CA LYS A 110 -9.43 27.88 5.98
C LYS A 110 -10.80 28.53 6.14
N VAL A 111 -11.87 27.77 5.93
CA VAL A 111 -13.25 28.27 6.09
C VAL A 111 -13.64 28.38 7.58
N CYS A 112 -13.09 27.52 8.43
CA CYS A 112 -13.39 27.48 9.87
C CYS A 112 -12.44 28.35 10.72
N ALA A 113 -11.36 28.88 10.15
CA ALA A 113 -10.49 29.85 10.81
C ALA A 113 -11.06 31.27 10.60
N PRO A 114 -11.20 32.09 11.66
CA PRO A 114 -11.67 33.48 11.54
C PRO A 114 -10.68 34.37 10.77
#